data_AF-A0A672QQ01-F1
#
_entry.id   AF-A0A672QQ01-F1
#
_cell.length_a   1.000
_cell.length_b   1.000
_cell.length_c   1.000
_cell.angle_alpha   90.00
_cell.angle_beta   90.00
_cell.angle_gamma   90.00
#
_symmetry.space_group_name_H-M   'P 1'
#
loop_
_entity.id
_entity.type
_entity.pdbx_description
1 polymer ?
#
loop_
_entity_poly.entity_id
_entity_poly.type
_entity_poly.pdbx_seq_one_letter_code
_entity_poly.pdbx_strand_id
1 'polypeptide(L)'
;MCQSSAAHLEQDDILKGGPHRKHPGVTNLKTVRLPEQLQVAAQSVLKRATADVKSLSEKAHKLSNFLWSRKRVIETSQLREKAVLLENTFLEQERDIHTEARIRERVLSELRRTTYRRTPLRYDEDLGLVYMAARLVGGYAAVLRALNEIKKRDPVFVPYSLLDFGSEYVCVDSSGGMNTLAEQLLSGGNEVDNPVIKQVYFRQFLPVSPKVQFDLVIAAFSLSELATLDERVNVIFTLWRKTNSYLVLVENGAKDGHQILMEARDTILKREEEVKHDLRRPSIFAPVLISQVRPCCNGPLSWKVMDMYKCVRSSDWGDLLHVGRRKVKHL
;
A
#
# COMPACT_ATOMS: atom_id res chain seq x y z
N MET A 1 -1.99 -15.76 -35.50
CA MET A 1 -2.73 -14.48 -35.36
C MET A 1 -3.91 -14.72 -34.42
N CYS A 2 -3.79 -14.31 -33.16
CA CYS A 2 -4.87 -14.46 -32.17
C CYS A 2 -5.45 -13.06 -31.94
N GLN A 3 -6.63 -12.80 -32.51
CA GLN A 3 -7.33 -11.54 -32.33
C GLN A 3 -8.03 -11.56 -30.96
N SER A 4 -7.57 -10.70 -30.06
CA SER A 4 -8.20 -10.42 -28.77
C SER A 4 -9.47 -9.60 -28.99
N SER A 5 -10.64 -10.21 -28.86
CA SER A 5 -11.94 -9.54 -28.81
C SER A 5 -12.22 -8.97 -27.41
N ALA A 6 -11.42 -8.00 -26.98
CA ALA A 6 -11.79 -7.11 -25.89
C ALA A 6 -12.55 -5.93 -26.49
N ALA A 7 -13.86 -5.85 -26.27
CA ALA A 7 -14.66 -4.72 -26.68
C ALA A 7 -14.05 -3.42 -26.10
N HIS A 8 -13.70 -2.48 -26.99
CA HIS A 8 -13.30 -1.13 -26.63
C HIS A 8 -14.50 -0.47 -25.91
N LEU A 9 -14.48 -0.43 -24.59
CA LEU A 9 -15.34 0.46 -23.82
C LEU A 9 -14.86 1.88 -24.13
N GLU A 10 -15.57 2.60 -25.01
CA GLU A 10 -15.44 4.03 -25.17
C GLU A 10 -15.61 4.68 -23.78
N GLN A 11 -14.53 5.26 -23.27
CA GLN A 11 -14.53 5.99 -22.00
C GLN A 11 -14.66 7.48 -22.29
N ASP A 12 -15.76 8.07 -21.84
CA ASP A 12 -15.94 9.51 -21.83
C ASP A 12 -14.82 10.17 -21.01
N ASP A 13 -14.12 11.16 -21.58
CA ASP A 13 -13.19 12.01 -20.84
C ASP A 13 -13.99 12.87 -19.84
N ILE A 14 -14.14 12.35 -18.61
CA ILE A 14 -14.87 12.97 -17.50
C ILE A 14 -14.37 14.40 -17.21
N LEU A 15 -13.10 14.68 -17.48
CA LEU A 15 -12.50 15.99 -17.24
C LEU A 15 -12.64 16.93 -18.43
N LYS A 16 -12.88 16.43 -19.65
CA LYS A 16 -12.87 17.21 -20.90
C LYS A 16 -11.65 18.14 -20.99
N GLY A 17 -10.46 17.64 -20.62
CA GLY A 17 -9.22 18.42 -20.53
C GLY A 17 -9.07 19.36 -19.32
N GLY A 18 -9.98 19.31 -18.35
CA GLY A 18 -9.92 20.09 -17.11
C GLY A 18 -8.84 19.63 -16.12
N PRO A 19 -8.44 20.47 -15.14
CA PRO A 19 -7.41 20.11 -14.17
C PRO A 19 -7.86 18.96 -13.27
N HIS A 20 -6.98 17.97 -13.07
CA HIS A 20 -7.23 16.77 -12.24
C HIS A 20 -7.78 17.07 -10.83
N ARG A 21 -7.47 18.23 -10.25
CA ARG A 21 -7.94 18.67 -8.92
C ARG A 21 -9.44 18.99 -8.87
N LYS A 22 -10.08 19.20 -10.02
CA LYS A 22 -11.52 19.42 -10.15
C LYS A 22 -12.30 18.15 -10.49
N HIS A 23 -11.65 16.99 -10.48
CA HIS A 23 -12.32 15.73 -10.78
C HIS A 23 -13.44 15.45 -9.75
N PRO A 24 -14.65 15.03 -10.17
CA PRO A 24 -15.78 14.79 -9.26
C PRO A 24 -15.49 13.77 -8.14
N GLY A 25 -14.56 12.85 -8.40
CA GLY A 25 -14.09 11.86 -7.43
C GLY A 25 -13.14 12.39 -6.35
N VAL A 26 -12.67 13.64 -6.43
CA VAL A 26 -11.74 14.20 -5.44
C VAL A 26 -12.48 14.46 -4.13
N THR A 27 -12.04 13.84 -3.04
CA THR A 27 -12.49 14.25 -1.71
C THR A 27 -11.49 15.18 -1.04
N ASN A 28 -12.02 16.20 -0.39
CA ASN A 28 -11.24 17.13 0.41
C ASN A 28 -11.22 16.70 1.89
N LEU A 29 -10.03 16.62 2.47
CA LEU A 29 -9.82 16.42 3.90
C LEU A 29 -8.93 17.56 4.39
N LYS A 30 -9.41 18.29 5.41
CA LYS A 30 -8.64 19.37 6.05
C LYS A 30 -7.38 18.78 6.69
N THR A 31 -6.41 19.63 6.99
CA THR A 31 -5.22 19.22 7.75
C THR A 31 -5.63 18.53 9.03
N VAL A 32 -5.17 17.30 9.20
CA VAL A 32 -5.47 16.47 10.36
C VAL A 32 -4.38 16.61 11.41
N ARG A 33 -4.76 16.47 12.68
CA ARG A 33 -3.82 16.38 13.81
C ARG A 33 -3.93 14.99 14.41
N LEU A 34 -2.85 14.55 15.06
CA LEU A 34 -2.92 13.34 15.87
C LEU A 34 -3.93 13.53 17.01
N PRO A 35 -4.63 12.47 17.43
CA PRO A 35 -5.40 12.49 18.66
C PRO A 35 -4.49 12.87 19.83
N GLU A 36 -4.99 13.71 20.74
CA GLU A 36 -4.20 14.24 21.86
C GLU A 36 -3.60 13.12 22.72
N GLN A 37 -4.39 12.07 22.99
CA GLN A 37 -3.94 10.88 23.72
C GLN A 37 -2.74 10.21 23.05
N LEU A 38 -2.79 10.02 21.72
CA LEU A 38 -1.68 9.41 20.97
C LEU A 38 -0.45 10.32 20.93
N GLN A 39 -0.66 11.64 20.83
CA GLN A 39 0.43 12.62 20.88
C GLN A 39 1.15 12.60 22.23
N VAL A 40 0.39 12.57 23.34
CA VAL A 40 0.93 12.49 24.70
C VAL A 40 1.68 11.17 24.92
N ALA A 41 1.09 10.04 24.49
CA ALA A 41 1.71 8.73 24.59
C ALA A 41 3.06 8.68 23.84
N ALA A 42 3.08 9.13 22.57
CA ALA A 42 4.29 9.17 21.78
C ALA A 42 5.36 10.08 22.41
N GLN A 43 4.98 11.25 22.95
CA GLN A 43 5.91 12.12 23.66
C GLN A 43 6.46 11.49 24.95
N SER A 44 5.64 10.75 25.70
CA SER A 44 6.07 10.03 26.90
C SER A 44 7.10 8.96 26.55
N VAL A 45 6.81 8.13 25.55
CA VAL A 45 7.71 7.08 25.08
C VAL A 45 9.05 7.66 24.61
N LEU A 46 9.03 8.73 23.82
CA LEU A 46 10.26 9.39 23.35
C LEU A 46 11.10 9.98 24.48
N LYS A 47 10.46 10.62 25.47
CA LYS A 47 11.15 11.19 26.64
C LYS A 47 11.80 10.12 27.51
N ARG A 48 11.18 8.95 27.65
CA ARG A 48 11.74 7.82 28.42
C ARG A 48 12.93 7.19 27.70
N ALA A 49 12.83 7.01 26.39
CA ALA A 49 13.81 6.25 25.63
C ALA A 49 15.07 7.04 25.23
N THR A 50 15.00 8.37 25.12
CA THR A 50 16.18 9.18 24.75
C THR A 50 16.24 10.51 25.48
N ALA A 51 17.39 10.79 26.10
CA ALA A 51 17.72 12.12 26.62
C ALA A 51 18.14 13.10 25.50
N ASP A 52 18.55 12.59 24.33
CA ASP A 52 19.01 13.39 23.19
C ASP A 52 17.98 13.42 22.05
N VAL A 53 17.09 14.41 22.13
CA VAL A 53 16.05 14.67 21.15
C VAL A 53 16.63 15.15 19.80
N LYS A 54 17.79 15.81 19.79
CA LYS A 54 18.39 16.33 18.55
C LYS A 54 18.90 15.18 17.68
N SER A 55 19.63 14.24 18.28
CA SER A 55 20.12 13.04 17.59
C SER A 55 18.95 12.20 17.04
N LEU A 56 17.86 12.08 17.79
CA LEU A 56 16.65 11.39 17.32
C LEU A 56 16.05 12.05 16.07
N SER A 57 15.92 13.37 16.04
CA SER A 57 15.37 14.09 14.89
C SER A 57 16.20 13.87 13.63
N GLU A 58 17.53 13.88 13.75
CA GLU A 58 18.43 13.60 12.62
C GLU A 58 18.30 12.15 12.14
N LYS A 59 18.26 11.19 13.06
CA LYS A 59 18.05 9.77 12.73
C LYS A 59 16.70 9.55 12.04
N ALA A 60 15.63 10.18 12.54
CA ALA A 60 14.29 10.11 11.96
C ALA A 60 14.25 10.71 10.54
N HIS A 61 14.92 11.84 10.32
CA HIS A 61 15.03 12.45 9.00
C HIS A 61 15.80 11.56 8.01
N LYS A 62 16.94 11.00 8.44
CA LYS A 62 17.73 10.04 7.64
C LYS A 62 16.90 8.80 7.29
N LEU A 63 16.17 8.23 8.27
CA LEU A 63 15.31 7.08 8.05
C LEU A 63 14.15 7.41 7.09
N SER A 64 13.51 8.57 7.25
CA SER A 64 12.44 9.01 6.34
C SER A 64 12.94 9.08 4.89
N ASN A 65 14.10 9.71 4.67
CA ASN A 65 14.72 9.78 3.34
C ASN A 65 15.10 8.41 2.81
N PHE A 66 15.66 7.54 3.65
CA PHE A 66 15.97 6.17 3.30
C PHE A 66 14.71 5.42 2.83
N LEU A 67 13.66 5.40 3.64
CA LEU A 67 12.38 4.75 3.32
C LEU A 67 11.74 5.29 2.04
N TRP A 68 11.83 6.61 1.80
CA TRP A 68 11.33 7.22 0.56
C TRP A 68 12.13 6.82 -0.68
N SER A 69 13.44 6.63 -0.52
CA SER A 69 14.35 6.26 -1.61
C SER A 69 14.35 4.77 -1.96
N ARG A 70 13.70 3.93 -1.13
CA ARG A 70 13.70 2.48 -1.31
C ARG A 70 13.14 2.08 -2.67
N LYS A 71 13.79 1.09 -3.26
CA LYS A 71 13.38 0.47 -4.53
C LYS A 71 12.79 -0.91 -4.29
N ARG A 72 11.87 -1.28 -5.16
CA ARG A 72 11.39 -2.66 -5.26
C ARG A 72 12.55 -3.61 -5.59
N VAL A 73 12.43 -4.85 -5.15
CA VAL A 73 13.35 -5.91 -5.60
C VAL A 73 13.05 -6.21 -7.06
N ILE A 74 14.11 -6.28 -7.87
CA ILE A 74 14.01 -6.66 -9.29
C ILE A 74 13.80 -8.17 -9.35
N GLU A 75 12.85 -8.61 -10.16
CA GLU A 75 12.56 -10.03 -10.33
C GLU A 75 13.70 -10.77 -11.03
N THR A 76 13.78 -12.08 -10.79
CA THR A 76 14.78 -12.94 -11.44
C THR A 76 14.64 -12.96 -12.96
N SER A 77 13.41 -12.88 -13.48
CA SER A 77 13.09 -12.72 -14.91
C SER A 77 13.71 -11.44 -15.47
N GLN A 78 13.43 -10.30 -14.84
CA GLN A 78 13.96 -8.98 -15.22
C GLN A 78 15.49 -8.92 -15.10
N LEU A 79 16.07 -9.56 -14.08
CA LEU A 79 17.52 -9.69 -13.94
C LEU A 79 18.12 -10.52 -15.08
N ARG A 80 17.46 -11.60 -15.51
CA ARG A 80 17.88 -12.42 -16.66
C ARG A 80 17.79 -11.64 -17.97
N GLU A 81 16.70 -10.92 -18.20
CA GLU A 81 16.55 -10.06 -19.39
C GLU A 81 17.65 -9.00 -19.43
N LYS A 82 17.94 -8.36 -18.30
CA LYS A 82 19.04 -7.40 -18.19
C LYS A 82 20.40 -8.06 -18.42
N ALA A 83 20.60 -9.29 -17.95
CA ALA A 83 21.82 -10.05 -18.19
C ALA A 83 22.04 -10.31 -19.68
N VAL A 84 21.01 -10.79 -20.39
CA VAL A 84 21.04 -11.04 -21.84
C VAL A 84 21.31 -9.75 -22.63
N LEU A 85 20.69 -8.64 -22.24
CA LEU A 85 20.94 -7.34 -22.88
C LEU A 85 22.40 -6.91 -22.72
N LEU A 86 22.98 -7.04 -21.52
CA LEU A 86 24.37 -6.71 -21.24
C LEU A 86 25.33 -7.64 -22.01
N GLU A 87 25.02 -8.93 -22.07
CA GLU A 87 25.80 -9.92 -22.81
C GLU A 87 25.85 -9.56 -24.31
N ASN A 88 24.71 -9.29 -24.93
CA ASN A 88 24.65 -8.85 -26.33
C ASN A 88 25.43 -7.55 -26.55
N THR A 89 25.29 -6.59 -25.64
CA THR A 89 26.01 -5.31 -25.71
C THR A 89 27.54 -5.50 -25.66
N PHE A 90 28.02 -6.39 -24.80
CA PHE A 90 29.46 -6.66 -24.69
C PHE A 90 30.00 -7.46 -25.87
N LEU A 91 29.21 -8.42 -26.40
CA LEU A 91 29.54 -9.16 -27.63
C LEU A 91 29.67 -8.23 -28.83
N GLU A 92 28.82 -7.21 -28.94
CA GLU A 92 28.88 -6.22 -30.04
C GLU A 92 30.09 -5.28 -29.94
N GLN A 93 30.52 -4.95 -28.71
CA GLN A 93 31.64 -4.03 -28.45
C GLN A 93 33.01 -4.67 -28.64
N GLU A 94 33.16 -5.96 -28.33
CA GLU A 94 34.44 -6.66 -28.34
C GLU A 94 34.45 -7.75 -29.41
N ARG A 95 34.67 -7.33 -30.67
CA ARG A 95 34.60 -8.18 -31.86
C ARG A 95 35.70 -9.25 -31.99
N ASP A 96 36.74 -9.21 -31.17
CA ASP A 96 37.88 -10.13 -31.30
C ASP A 96 38.32 -10.69 -29.94
N ILE A 97 38.33 -12.02 -29.87
CA ILE A 97 38.93 -12.87 -28.83
C ILE A 97 38.33 -12.70 -27.43
N HIS A 98 37.16 -13.32 -27.21
CA HIS A 98 36.61 -13.50 -25.87
C HIS A 98 36.35 -14.97 -25.54
N THR A 99 36.84 -15.40 -24.38
CA THR A 99 36.32 -16.59 -23.70
C THR A 99 34.96 -16.23 -23.09
N GLU A 100 33.96 -17.08 -23.30
CA GLU A 100 32.61 -16.95 -22.73
C GLU A 100 32.63 -16.63 -21.22
N ALA A 101 33.60 -17.21 -20.48
CA ALA A 101 33.83 -16.94 -19.07
C ALA A 101 34.08 -15.45 -18.73
N ARG A 102 34.84 -14.74 -19.58
CA ARG A 102 35.20 -13.33 -19.39
C ARG A 102 34.00 -12.41 -19.61
N ILE A 103 33.16 -12.71 -20.61
CA ILE A 103 31.89 -11.99 -20.84
C ILE A 103 30.95 -12.21 -19.67
N ARG A 104 30.77 -13.46 -19.23
CA ARG A 104 29.94 -13.80 -18.06
C ARG A 104 30.39 -13.07 -16.80
N GLU A 105 31.69 -13.02 -16.51
CA GLU A 105 32.23 -12.31 -15.35
C GLU A 105 31.93 -10.80 -15.42
N ARG A 106 32.09 -10.20 -16.60
CA ARG A 106 31.79 -8.79 -16.83
C ARG A 106 30.29 -8.49 -16.68
N VAL A 107 29.42 -9.33 -17.23
CA VAL A 107 27.95 -9.23 -17.04
C VAL A 107 27.60 -9.31 -15.56
N LEU A 108 28.15 -10.28 -14.82
CA LEU A 108 27.90 -10.42 -13.39
C LEU A 108 28.44 -9.25 -12.57
N SER A 109 29.59 -8.68 -12.95
CA SER A 109 30.14 -7.47 -12.32
C SER A 109 29.22 -6.26 -12.54
N GLU A 110 28.77 -6.06 -13.79
CA GLU A 110 27.91 -4.93 -14.17
C GLU A 110 26.50 -5.07 -13.57
N LEU A 111 25.96 -6.28 -13.51
CA LEU A 111 24.71 -6.56 -12.80
C LEU A 111 24.83 -6.25 -11.31
N ARG A 112 25.90 -6.68 -10.64
CA ARG A 112 26.14 -6.35 -9.22
C ARG A 112 26.24 -4.84 -8.99
N ARG A 113 26.89 -4.11 -9.91
CA ARG A 113 27.09 -2.66 -9.82
C ARG A 113 25.80 -1.87 -10.05
N THR A 114 24.96 -2.31 -10.99
CA THR A 114 23.77 -1.56 -11.45
C THR A 114 22.47 -2.04 -10.84
N THR A 115 22.47 -3.13 -10.08
CA THR A 115 21.28 -3.69 -9.42
C THR A 115 21.21 -3.16 -8.01
N TYR A 116 20.09 -2.51 -7.67
CA TYR A 116 19.87 -2.04 -6.31
C TYR A 116 19.85 -3.21 -5.32
N ARG A 117 20.74 -3.17 -4.33
CA ARG A 117 20.75 -4.15 -3.23
C ARG A 117 19.84 -3.64 -2.12
N ARG A 118 18.69 -4.29 -1.97
CA ARG A 118 17.78 -4.01 -0.87
C ARG A 118 18.39 -4.50 0.44
N THR A 119 18.53 -3.60 1.40
CA THR A 119 18.86 -3.95 2.79
C THR A 119 17.57 -4.18 3.57
N PRO A 120 17.37 -5.34 4.21
CA PRO A 120 16.24 -5.55 5.10
C PRO A 120 16.40 -4.67 6.36
N LEU A 121 15.30 -4.04 6.79
CA LEU A 121 15.26 -3.36 8.08
C LEU A 121 14.82 -4.36 9.14
N ARG A 122 15.54 -4.39 10.26
CA ARG A 122 15.14 -5.11 11.46
C ARG A 122 14.69 -4.08 12.47
N TYR A 123 13.38 -4.01 12.66
CA TYR A 123 12.78 -3.09 13.61
C TYR A 123 12.95 -3.63 15.02
N ASP A 124 14.05 -3.28 15.67
CA ASP A 124 14.24 -3.45 17.12
C ASP A 124 13.63 -2.27 17.89
N GLU A 125 13.80 -2.23 19.20
CA GLU A 125 13.27 -1.16 20.06
C GLU A 125 13.80 0.22 19.63
N ASP A 126 15.11 0.34 19.37
CA ASP A 126 15.75 1.59 18.97
C ASP A 126 15.27 2.08 17.59
N LEU A 127 15.31 1.21 16.58
CA LEU A 127 14.83 1.56 15.25
C LEU A 127 13.31 1.80 15.25
N GLY A 128 12.57 1.13 16.13
CA GLY A 128 11.15 1.37 16.36
C GLY A 128 10.84 2.79 16.78
N LEU A 129 11.61 3.33 17.73
CA LEU A 129 11.47 4.72 18.17
C LEU A 129 11.79 5.72 17.04
N VAL A 130 12.86 5.46 16.30
CA VAL A 130 13.24 6.29 15.14
C VAL A 130 12.15 6.22 14.05
N TYR A 131 11.59 5.04 13.81
CA TYR A 131 10.51 4.82 12.85
C TYR A 131 9.22 5.54 13.27
N MET A 132 8.83 5.44 14.54
CA MET A 132 7.70 6.19 15.09
C MET A 132 7.90 7.69 14.91
N ALA A 133 9.07 8.22 15.29
CA ALA A 133 9.39 9.64 15.12
C ALA A 133 9.35 10.07 13.64
N ALA A 134 9.77 9.20 12.71
CA ALA A 134 9.78 9.49 11.29
C ALA A 134 8.38 9.39 10.64
N ARG A 135 7.52 8.46 11.08
CA ARG A 135 6.32 8.07 10.32
C ARG A 135 4.99 8.25 11.02
N LEU A 136 4.92 8.37 12.35
CA LEU A 136 3.64 8.34 13.08
C LEU A 136 2.61 9.34 12.52
N VAL A 137 3.00 10.61 12.40
CA VAL A 137 2.11 11.68 11.91
C VAL A 137 1.70 11.46 10.46
N GLY A 138 2.67 11.15 9.59
CA GLY A 138 2.44 10.94 8.16
C GLY A 138 1.60 9.70 7.87
N GLY A 139 1.86 8.62 8.61
CA GLY A 139 1.15 7.35 8.52
C GLY A 139 -0.30 7.47 8.95
N TYR A 140 -0.54 8.08 10.12
CA TYR A 140 -1.89 8.39 10.60
C TYR A 140 -2.68 9.22 9.58
N ALA A 141 -2.08 10.29 9.05
CA ALA A 141 -2.75 11.15 8.09
C ALA A 141 -3.07 10.43 6.77
N ALA A 142 -2.21 9.52 6.33
CA ALA A 142 -2.44 8.71 5.14
C ALA A 142 -3.63 7.78 5.37
N VAL A 143 -3.61 6.95 6.41
CA VAL A 143 -4.69 6.00 6.72
C VAL A 143 -6.02 6.71 6.95
N LEU A 144 -6.02 7.79 7.75
CA LEU A 144 -7.23 8.58 8.01
C LEU A 144 -7.83 9.16 6.72
N ARG A 145 -6.99 9.47 5.72
CA ARG A 145 -7.47 9.91 4.42
C ARG A 145 -8.22 8.81 3.67
N ALA A 146 -7.76 7.56 3.69
CA ALA A 146 -8.51 6.43 3.12
C ALA A 146 -9.83 6.24 3.86
N LEU A 147 -9.78 6.21 5.18
CA LEU A 147 -10.98 6.01 5.98
C LEU A 147 -12.02 7.11 5.75
N ASN A 148 -11.57 8.35 5.54
CA ASN A 148 -12.46 9.45 5.17
C ASN A 148 -13.09 9.28 3.78
N GLU A 149 -12.40 8.66 2.81
CA GLU A 149 -13.00 8.29 1.52
C GLU A 149 -14.13 7.27 1.70
N ILE A 150 -13.94 6.26 2.56
CA ILE A 150 -14.98 5.28 2.93
C ILE A 150 -16.15 6.02 3.57
N LYS A 151 -15.91 6.77 4.65
CA LYS A 151 -16.96 7.43 5.43
C LYS A 151 -17.81 8.39 4.60
N LYS A 152 -17.23 9.06 3.60
CA LYS A 152 -17.98 9.98 2.72
C LYS A 152 -18.86 9.30 1.70
N ARG A 153 -18.41 8.16 1.16
CA ARG A 153 -19.13 7.44 0.09
C ARG A 153 -20.03 6.32 0.62
N ASP A 154 -19.72 5.83 1.81
CA ASP A 154 -20.43 4.78 2.51
C ASP A 154 -20.59 5.17 4.00
N PRO A 155 -21.49 6.13 4.31
CA PRO A 155 -21.66 6.65 5.66
C PRO A 155 -22.30 5.65 6.63
N VAL A 156 -22.92 4.59 6.11
CA VAL A 156 -23.54 3.52 6.91
C VAL A 156 -22.54 2.45 7.33
N PHE A 157 -21.35 2.41 6.72
CA PHE A 157 -20.31 1.46 7.08
C PHE A 157 -19.71 1.78 8.45
N VAL A 158 -19.91 0.87 9.38
CA VAL A 158 -19.32 0.89 10.73
C VAL A 158 -18.65 -0.46 10.96
N PRO A 159 -17.30 -0.56 10.82
CA PRO A 159 -16.61 -1.83 10.99
C PRO A 159 -16.63 -2.26 12.45
N TYR A 160 -16.97 -3.52 12.71
CA TYR A 160 -16.88 -4.14 14.04
C TYR A 160 -15.52 -4.82 14.25
N SER A 161 -14.86 -5.18 13.16
CA SER A 161 -13.58 -5.87 13.15
C SER A 161 -12.60 -5.22 12.17
N LEU A 162 -11.38 -4.99 12.62
CA LEU A 162 -10.26 -4.48 11.84
C LEU A 162 -9.13 -5.51 11.88
N LEU A 163 -8.39 -5.66 10.78
CA LEU A 163 -7.10 -6.33 10.74
C LEU A 163 -6.11 -5.32 10.18
N ASP A 164 -5.08 -4.99 10.94
CA ASP A 164 -4.00 -4.14 10.45
C ASP A 164 -2.74 -4.99 10.26
N PHE A 165 -2.19 -4.92 9.04
CA PHE A 165 -1.02 -5.66 8.60
C PHE A 165 0.19 -4.73 8.63
N GLY A 166 1.11 -4.98 9.56
CA GLY A 166 2.23 -4.10 9.88
C GLY A 166 1.96 -3.05 10.97
N SER A 167 0.79 -3.09 11.65
CA SER A 167 0.47 -2.43 12.94
C SER A 167 -0.97 -2.76 13.41
N GLU A 168 -1.66 -2.01 14.30
CA GLU A 168 -2.60 -2.56 15.31
C GLU A 168 -4.14 -2.64 15.07
N TYR A 169 -4.75 -3.83 15.29
CA TYR A 169 -6.09 -4.17 15.89
C TYR A 169 -6.43 -5.69 15.72
N VAL A 170 -5.68 -6.64 16.29
CA VAL A 170 -5.25 -7.87 15.58
C VAL A 170 -4.11 -7.45 14.70
N CYS A 171 -3.05 -7.05 15.39
CA CYS A 171 -1.82 -6.55 14.84
C CYS A 171 -1.06 -7.75 14.34
N VAL A 172 -0.70 -7.78 13.07
CA VAL A 172 0.25 -8.77 12.57
C VAL A 172 1.52 -8.05 12.15
N ASP A 173 2.52 -8.08 13.03
CA ASP A 173 3.85 -7.57 12.75
C ASP A 173 4.89 -8.62 13.12
N SER A 174 5.80 -8.89 12.18
CA SER A 174 6.93 -9.80 12.38
C SER A 174 7.92 -9.31 13.46
N SER A 175 7.97 -8.02 13.75
CA SER A 175 8.85 -7.41 14.75
C SER A 175 8.23 -7.44 16.14
N GLY A 176 8.92 -8.06 17.09
CA GLY A 176 8.58 -7.97 18.52
C GLY A 176 8.65 -6.54 19.06
N GLY A 177 9.71 -5.79 18.72
CA GLY A 177 9.90 -4.42 19.20
C GLY A 177 8.81 -3.45 18.74
N MET A 178 8.28 -3.63 17.53
CA MET A 178 7.13 -2.85 17.05
C MET A 178 5.85 -3.19 17.80
N ASN A 179 5.60 -4.46 18.07
CA ASN A 179 4.44 -4.87 18.87
C ASN A 179 4.49 -4.26 20.27
N THR A 180 5.66 -4.29 20.93
CA THR A 180 5.85 -3.66 22.25
C THR A 180 5.66 -2.14 22.21
N LEU A 181 6.25 -1.46 21.22
CA LEU A 181 6.10 -0.01 21.05
C LEU A 181 4.64 0.39 20.84
N ALA A 182 3.92 -0.39 20.05
CA ALA A 182 2.54 -0.12 19.73
C ALA A 182 1.63 -0.36 20.96
N GLU A 183 1.84 -1.44 21.72
CA GLU A 183 1.17 -1.68 23.01
C GLU A 183 1.39 -0.53 24.01
N GLN A 184 2.61 0.02 24.07
CA GLN A 184 2.91 1.21 24.87
C GLN A 184 2.12 2.44 24.39
N LEU A 185 1.96 2.65 23.08
CA LEU A 185 1.17 3.76 22.55
C LEU A 185 -0.33 3.63 22.88
N LEU A 186 -0.88 2.41 22.81
CA LEU A 186 -2.27 2.14 23.19
C LEU A 186 -2.52 2.29 24.69
N SER A 187 -1.50 2.05 25.51
CA SER A 187 -1.56 2.16 26.98
C SER A 187 -1.17 3.57 27.47
N GLY A 188 -1.35 4.60 26.63
CA GLY A 188 -1.10 6.00 27.03
C GLY A 188 0.38 6.34 27.22
N GLY A 189 1.30 5.49 26.75
CA GLY A 189 2.74 5.66 26.89
C GLY A 189 3.31 5.11 28.20
N ASN A 190 2.53 4.36 28.99
CA ASN A 190 2.95 3.65 30.19
C ASN A 190 2.58 2.16 30.11
N GLU A 191 3.31 1.30 30.80
CA GLU A 191 3.03 -0.16 30.83
C GLU A 191 1.91 -0.55 31.80
N VAL A 192 1.52 0.38 32.69
CA VAL A 192 0.62 0.10 33.82
C VAL A 192 -0.83 0.53 33.53
N ASP A 193 -1.03 1.42 32.57
CA ASP A 193 -2.35 1.94 32.24
C ASP A 193 -3.11 0.94 31.35
N ASN A 194 -4.42 0.81 31.59
CA ASN A 194 -5.26 -0.01 30.72
C ASN A 194 -5.25 0.57 29.29
N PRO A 195 -5.24 -0.28 28.25
CA PRO A 195 -5.23 0.19 26.87
C PRO A 195 -6.47 1.04 26.60
N VAL A 196 -6.26 2.21 25.97
CA VAL A 196 -7.31 3.17 25.61
C VAL A 196 -8.39 2.51 24.75
N ILE A 197 -7.97 1.56 23.90
CA ILE A 197 -8.85 0.74 23.07
C ILE A 197 -8.80 -0.69 23.62
N LYS A 198 -9.96 -1.21 24.04
CA LYS A 198 -10.08 -2.59 24.54
C LYS A 198 -10.06 -3.59 23.38
N GLN A 199 -9.70 -4.84 23.68
CA GLN A 199 -9.72 -5.98 22.75
C GLN A 199 -8.77 -5.85 21.54
N VAL A 200 -7.62 -5.20 21.75
CA VAL A 200 -6.52 -5.24 20.79
C VAL A 200 -5.68 -6.48 21.07
N TYR A 201 -5.34 -7.23 20.03
CA TYR A 201 -4.50 -8.43 20.13
C TYR A 201 -3.28 -8.27 19.23
N PHE A 202 -2.09 -8.60 19.72
CA PHE A 202 -0.87 -8.60 18.93
C PHE A 202 -0.48 -10.03 18.54
N ARG A 203 -0.07 -10.23 17.30
CA ARG A 203 0.35 -11.51 16.75
C ARG A 203 1.53 -11.28 15.82
N GLN A 204 2.43 -12.26 15.73
CA GLN A 204 3.54 -12.20 14.76
C GLN A 204 3.17 -12.79 13.40
N PHE A 205 2.08 -13.55 13.33
CA PHE A 205 1.68 -14.29 12.14
C PHE A 205 0.22 -14.07 11.79
N LEU A 206 -0.07 -14.05 10.48
CA LEU A 206 -1.43 -13.98 9.97
C LEU A 206 -2.23 -15.20 10.42
N PRO A 207 -3.52 -15.07 10.79
CA PRO A 207 -4.32 -16.22 11.14
C PRO A 207 -4.44 -17.15 9.93
N VAL A 208 -4.01 -18.41 10.06
CA VAL A 208 -3.93 -19.36 8.93
C VAL A 208 -5.32 -19.72 8.36
N SER A 209 -6.37 -19.71 9.19
CA SER A 209 -7.72 -20.12 8.77
C SER A 209 -8.43 -19.05 7.94
N PRO A 210 -8.84 -19.30 6.69
CA PRO A 210 -9.58 -18.33 5.88
C PRO A 210 -10.99 -18.04 6.40
N LYS A 211 -11.49 -18.80 7.40
CA LYS A 211 -12.84 -18.63 7.97
C LYS A 211 -13.00 -17.35 8.77
N VAL A 212 -11.91 -16.80 9.31
CA VAL A 212 -11.94 -15.56 10.09
C VAL A 212 -11.69 -14.40 9.14
N GLN A 213 -12.74 -13.61 8.89
CA GLN A 213 -12.70 -12.38 8.10
C GLN A 213 -12.91 -11.15 8.99
N PHE A 214 -12.50 -10.00 8.50
CA PHE A 214 -12.57 -8.70 9.15
C PHE A 214 -13.29 -7.70 8.26
N ASP A 215 -14.13 -6.85 8.84
CA ASP A 215 -14.88 -5.84 8.07
C ASP A 215 -13.96 -4.87 7.35
N LEU A 216 -12.84 -4.53 7.99
CA LEU A 216 -11.82 -3.66 7.44
C LEU A 216 -10.44 -4.33 7.56
N VAL A 217 -9.70 -4.36 6.46
CA VAL A 217 -8.29 -4.80 6.45
C VAL A 217 -7.44 -3.65 5.95
N ILE A 218 -6.37 -3.32 6.66
CA ILE A 218 -5.43 -2.24 6.30
C ILE A 218 -4.04 -2.84 6.16
N ALA A 219 -3.31 -2.42 5.14
CA ALA A 219 -1.86 -2.62 5.03
C ALA A 219 -1.23 -1.29 4.62
N ALA A 220 -0.60 -0.62 5.59
CA ALA A 220 -0.04 0.72 5.40
C ALA A 220 1.48 0.71 5.49
N PHE A 221 2.13 0.96 4.35
CA PHE A 221 3.59 1.00 4.17
C PHE A 221 4.30 -0.34 4.46
N SER A 222 3.56 -1.44 4.38
CA SER A 222 4.03 -2.78 4.73
C SER A 222 4.37 -3.63 3.51
N LEU A 223 3.78 -3.37 2.34
CA LEU A 223 4.00 -4.20 1.14
C LEU A 223 5.39 -3.95 0.53
N SER A 224 5.90 -2.73 0.65
CA SER A 224 7.29 -2.39 0.31
C SER A 224 8.32 -3.03 1.24
N GLU A 225 7.91 -3.53 2.41
CA GLU A 225 8.75 -4.24 3.37
C GLU A 225 8.93 -5.73 3.05
N LEU A 226 8.13 -6.28 2.12
CA LEU A 226 8.25 -7.68 1.68
C LEU A 226 9.43 -7.88 0.72
N ALA A 227 10.13 -8.99 0.85
CA ALA A 227 11.42 -9.21 0.20
C ALA A 227 11.27 -9.61 -1.26
N THR A 228 10.24 -10.38 -1.60
CA THR A 228 10.05 -10.90 -2.96
C THR A 228 8.69 -10.49 -3.54
N LEU A 229 8.54 -10.58 -4.87
CA LEU A 229 7.23 -10.42 -5.50
C LEU A 229 6.28 -11.52 -5.02
N ASP A 230 6.73 -12.78 -5.01
CA ASP A 230 5.88 -13.93 -4.64
C ASP A 230 5.33 -13.80 -3.22
N GLU A 231 6.18 -13.41 -2.26
CA GLU A 231 5.77 -13.14 -0.88
C GLU A 231 4.70 -12.04 -0.84
N ARG A 232 4.93 -10.93 -1.54
CA ARG A 232 3.99 -9.82 -1.62
C ARG A 232 2.66 -10.22 -2.23
N VAL A 233 2.67 -10.93 -3.34
CA VAL A 233 1.47 -11.45 -3.99
C VAL A 233 0.70 -12.36 -3.02
N ASN A 234 1.38 -13.31 -2.37
CA ASN A 234 0.75 -14.22 -1.41
C ASN A 234 0.14 -13.50 -0.20
N VAL A 235 0.84 -12.50 0.34
CA VAL A 235 0.33 -11.66 1.43
C VAL A 235 -0.91 -10.89 0.96
N ILE A 236 -0.88 -10.23 -0.20
CA ILE A 236 -2.02 -9.48 -0.74
C ILE A 236 -3.26 -10.37 -0.89
N PHE A 237 -3.11 -11.60 -1.40
CA PHE A 237 -4.23 -12.54 -1.45
C PHE A 237 -4.73 -12.96 -0.10
N THR A 238 -3.81 -13.19 0.84
CA THR A 238 -4.20 -13.56 2.20
C THR A 238 -5.01 -12.43 2.82
N LEU A 239 -4.56 -11.18 2.71
CA LEU A 239 -5.29 -10.00 3.18
C LEU A 239 -6.67 -9.86 2.50
N TRP A 240 -6.75 -10.11 1.18
CA TRP A 240 -8.02 -10.11 0.45
C TRP A 240 -8.99 -11.18 0.99
N ARG A 241 -8.53 -12.42 1.20
CA ARG A 241 -9.35 -13.51 1.78
C ARG A 241 -9.86 -13.19 3.19
N LYS A 242 -9.08 -12.41 3.94
CA LYS A 242 -9.43 -11.91 5.27
C LYS A 242 -10.39 -10.73 5.24
N THR A 243 -10.66 -10.15 4.07
CA THR A 243 -11.49 -8.97 3.95
C THR A 243 -12.95 -9.36 3.76
N ASN A 244 -13.82 -8.89 4.66
CA ASN A 244 -15.26 -8.98 4.50
C ASN A 244 -15.83 -7.76 3.72
N SER A 245 -15.42 -6.54 4.04
CA SER A 245 -15.96 -5.33 3.36
C SER A 245 -14.89 -4.53 2.60
N TYR A 246 -13.87 -4.02 3.28
CA TYR A 246 -12.89 -3.09 2.69
C TYR A 246 -11.44 -3.52 2.91
N LEU A 247 -10.64 -3.49 1.84
CA LEU A 247 -9.18 -3.66 1.89
C LEU A 247 -8.53 -2.32 1.50
N VAL A 248 -7.78 -1.74 2.43
CA VAL A 248 -7.09 -0.46 2.27
C VAL A 248 -5.59 -0.71 2.14
N LEU A 249 -5.00 -0.34 1.00
CA LEU A 249 -3.56 -0.46 0.77
C LEU A 249 -2.95 0.94 0.67
N VAL A 250 -1.96 1.23 1.52
CA VAL A 250 -1.29 2.53 1.52
C VAL A 250 0.19 2.32 1.32
N GLU A 251 0.80 3.03 0.38
CA GLU A 251 2.24 2.96 0.13
C GLU A 251 2.85 4.35 -0.09
N ASN A 252 4.18 4.41 -0.13
CA ASN A 252 4.88 5.67 -0.39
C ASN A 252 4.48 6.22 -1.77
N GLY A 253 4.34 7.54 -1.85
CA GLY A 253 4.01 8.22 -3.10
C GLY A 253 5.10 8.17 -4.18
N ALA A 254 6.23 7.50 -3.94
CA ALA A 254 7.25 7.32 -4.95
C ALA A 254 6.78 6.40 -6.10
N LYS A 255 7.49 6.44 -7.23
CA LYS A 255 7.23 5.57 -8.40
C LYS A 255 7.12 4.09 -8.01
N ASP A 256 8.04 3.61 -7.16
CA ASP A 256 8.07 2.23 -6.70
C ASP A 256 6.83 1.87 -5.87
N GLY A 257 6.38 2.75 -4.97
CA GLY A 257 5.16 2.53 -4.18
C GLY A 257 3.89 2.49 -5.03
N HIS A 258 3.81 3.35 -6.05
CA HIS A 258 2.73 3.28 -7.04
C HIS A 258 2.73 1.94 -7.80
N GLN A 259 3.90 1.46 -8.25
CA GLN A 259 4.01 0.17 -8.93
C GLN A 259 3.58 -0.99 -8.02
N ILE A 260 3.95 -0.97 -6.74
CA ILE A 260 3.53 -1.96 -5.74
C ILE A 260 1.99 -2.00 -5.63
N LEU A 261 1.33 -0.85 -5.60
CA LEU A 261 -0.13 -0.80 -5.50
C LEU A 261 -0.82 -1.22 -6.80
N MET A 262 -0.27 -0.89 -7.98
CA MET A 262 -0.79 -1.38 -9.27
C MET A 262 -0.62 -2.90 -9.39
N GLU A 263 0.48 -3.47 -8.89
CA GLU A 263 0.65 -4.92 -8.78
C GLU A 263 -0.40 -5.53 -7.88
N ALA A 264 -0.63 -4.95 -6.70
CA ALA A 264 -1.66 -5.42 -5.79
C ALA A 264 -3.06 -5.37 -6.42
N ARG A 265 -3.36 -4.31 -7.16
CA ARG A 265 -4.60 -4.18 -7.94
C ARG A 265 -4.77 -5.32 -8.91
N ASP A 266 -3.79 -5.51 -9.78
CA ASP A 266 -3.83 -6.51 -10.84
C ASP A 266 -3.91 -7.92 -10.27
N THR A 267 -3.16 -8.14 -9.18
CA THR A 267 -3.19 -9.36 -8.38
C THR A 267 -4.63 -9.67 -7.95
N ILE A 268 -5.29 -8.74 -7.24
CA ILE A 268 -6.66 -8.93 -6.74
C ILE A 268 -7.68 -9.10 -7.88
N LEU A 269 -7.56 -8.33 -8.97
CA LEU A 269 -8.56 -8.32 -10.04
C LEU A 269 -8.44 -9.47 -11.04
N LYS A 270 -7.21 -9.95 -11.32
CA LYS A 270 -6.94 -10.88 -12.41
C LYS A 270 -6.79 -12.33 -11.95
N ARG A 271 -6.37 -12.59 -10.71
CA ARG A 271 -6.12 -13.98 -10.28
C ARG A 271 -7.43 -14.68 -10.00
N GLU A 272 -7.64 -15.77 -10.71
CA GLU A 272 -8.70 -16.72 -10.43
C GLU A 272 -8.21 -17.71 -9.37
N GLU A 273 -8.98 -17.90 -8.30
CA GLU A 273 -8.71 -18.94 -7.32
C GLU A 273 -9.23 -20.29 -7.84
N GLU A 274 -8.43 -21.34 -7.68
CA GLU A 274 -8.86 -22.72 -7.92
C GLU A 274 -10.03 -23.11 -7.00
N VAL A 275 -10.05 -22.57 -5.77
CA VAL A 275 -11.14 -22.73 -4.80
C VAL A 275 -11.65 -21.36 -4.42
N LYS A 276 -12.86 -21.00 -4.88
CA LYS A 276 -13.52 -19.74 -4.52
C LYS A 276 -14.09 -19.85 -3.11
N HIS A 277 -13.38 -19.30 -2.13
CA HIS A 277 -13.89 -19.18 -0.76
C HIS A 277 -14.96 -18.08 -0.64
N ASP A 278 -14.94 -17.11 -1.55
CA ASP A 278 -15.89 -16.02 -1.65
C ASP A 278 -16.31 -15.86 -3.11
N LEU A 279 -17.62 -15.74 -3.36
CA LEU A 279 -18.20 -15.55 -4.69
C LEU A 279 -18.24 -14.08 -5.11
N ARG A 280 -18.00 -13.15 -4.16
CA ARG A 280 -18.00 -11.71 -4.43
C ARG A 280 -16.83 -11.33 -5.33
N ARG A 281 -17.11 -10.47 -6.32
CA ARG A 281 -16.06 -9.96 -7.21
C ARG A 281 -15.36 -8.77 -6.55
N PRO A 282 -14.02 -8.69 -6.64
CA PRO A 282 -13.31 -7.50 -6.21
C PRO A 282 -13.72 -6.31 -7.07
N SER A 283 -13.87 -5.15 -6.43
CA SER A 283 -14.13 -3.88 -7.10
C SER A 283 -13.22 -2.80 -6.53
N ILE A 284 -12.97 -1.76 -7.31
CA ILE A 284 -12.16 -0.63 -6.84
C ILE A 284 -13.10 0.42 -6.30
N PHE A 285 -12.81 0.94 -5.11
CA PHE A 285 -13.65 1.95 -4.48
C PHE A 285 -13.04 3.32 -4.43
N ALA A 286 -11.73 3.40 -4.19
CA ALA A 286 -10.97 4.63 -4.32
C ALA A 286 -9.52 4.32 -4.73
N PRO A 287 -8.80 5.27 -5.34
CA PRO A 287 -9.32 6.50 -5.90
C PRO A 287 -10.29 6.17 -7.03
N VAL A 288 -11.23 7.06 -7.34
CA VAL A 288 -12.03 6.90 -8.57
C VAL A 288 -11.03 6.70 -9.69
N LEU A 289 -11.21 5.61 -10.45
CA LEU A 289 -10.35 5.27 -11.57
C LEU A 289 -10.22 6.48 -12.49
N ILE A 290 -9.09 7.16 -12.38
CA ILE A 290 -8.43 7.62 -13.57
C ILE A 290 -7.88 6.36 -14.23
N SER A 291 -8.75 5.61 -14.91
CA SER A 291 -8.26 4.75 -15.98
C SER A 291 -7.71 5.69 -17.04
N GLN A 292 -6.38 5.79 -17.13
CA GLN A 292 -5.60 6.54 -18.15
C GLN A 292 -5.23 8.02 -17.88
N VAL A 293 -4.54 8.34 -16.76
CA VAL A 293 -3.55 9.42 -16.83
C VAL A 293 -2.21 8.75 -17.09
N ARG A 294 -1.69 8.95 -18.31
CA ARG A 294 -0.29 8.66 -18.62
C ARG A 294 0.57 9.34 -17.54
N PRO A 295 1.64 8.70 -17.04
CA PRO A 295 2.58 9.39 -16.18
C PRO A 295 3.16 10.56 -16.97
N CYS A 296 2.79 11.79 -16.63
CA CYS A 296 3.57 12.96 -17.03
C CYS A 296 4.89 12.89 -16.27
N CYS A 297 5.83 12.16 -16.84
CA CYS A 297 7.25 12.32 -16.59
C CYS A 297 7.60 13.75 -17.01
N ASN A 298 7.65 14.69 -16.06
CA ASN A 298 8.51 15.88 -16.02
C ASN A 298 7.89 16.93 -15.07
N GLY A 299 8.31 16.89 -13.79
CA GLY A 299 8.04 17.94 -12.81
C GLY A 299 8.08 17.43 -11.36
N PRO A 300 8.63 18.20 -10.39
CA PRO A 300 8.70 17.80 -9.00
C PRO A 300 7.32 18.00 -8.36
N LEU A 301 6.46 16.98 -8.43
CA LEU A 301 5.15 17.00 -7.79
C LEU A 301 5.07 15.90 -6.72
N SER A 302 4.71 16.34 -5.52
CA SER A 302 4.39 15.53 -4.34
C SER A 302 3.25 14.55 -4.68
N TRP A 303 3.60 13.32 -5.01
CA TRP A 303 2.65 12.23 -5.16
C TRP A 303 2.19 11.77 -3.77
N LYS A 304 0.88 11.80 -3.53
CA LYS A 304 0.21 11.07 -2.44
C LYS A 304 -0.55 9.94 -3.13
N VAL A 305 0.04 8.76 -3.21
CA VAL A 305 -0.59 7.58 -3.83
C VAL A 305 -1.27 6.79 -2.71
N MET A 306 -2.54 6.48 -2.92
CA MET A 306 -3.41 5.77 -2.01
C MET A 306 -4.34 4.94 -2.88
N ASP A 307 -4.39 3.63 -2.69
CA ASP A 307 -5.27 2.72 -3.44
C ASP A 307 -6.16 1.92 -2.47
N MET A 308 -7.46 1.88 -2.76
CA MET A 308 -8.50 1.36 -1.86
C MET A 308 -9.47 0.46 -2.61
N TYR A 309 -9.58 -0.78 -2.16
CA TYR A 309 -10.37 -1.83 -2.81
C TYR A 309 -11.62 -2.11 -1.99
N LYS A 310 -12.77 -2.26 -2.64
CA LYS A 310 -14.05 -2.67 -2.02
C LYS A 310 -14.49 -4.00 -2.58
N CYS A 311 -14.97 -4.87 -1.70
CA CYS A 311 -15.74 -6.04 -2.11
C CYS A 311 -17.20 -5.59 -2.34
N VAL A 312 -17.72 -5.63 -3.58
CA VAL A 312 -19.11 -5.24 -3.89
C VAL A 312 -20.01 -6.48 -3.93
N ARG A 313 -21.15 -6.42 -3.22
CA ARG A 313 -22.24 -7.42 -3.30
C ARG A 313 -23.01 -7.26 -4.61
N SER A 314 -23.37 -8.40 -5.22
CA SER A 314 -24.08 -8.53 -6.51
C SER A 314 -25.61 -8.57 -6.36
N SER A 315 -26.23 -7.72 -5.55
CA SER A 315 -27.69 -7.81 -5.33
C SER A 315 -28.50 -6.52 -5.35
N ASP A 316 -27.95 -5.37 -5.79
CA ASP A 316 -28.74 -4.14 -6.02
C ASP A 316 -28.75 -3.75 -7.51
N TRP A 317 -29.11 -4.70 -8.37
CA TRP A 317 -29.64 -4.40 -9.71
C TRP A 317 -31.16 -4.33 -9.61
N GLY A 318 -31.68 -3.20 -9.13
CA GLY A 318 -33.09 -2.89 -9.09
C GLY A 318 -33.27 -1.42 -8.69
N ASP A 319 -34.04 -0.68 -9.47
CA ASP A 319 -34.52 0.69 -9.20
C ASP A 319 -33.65 1.90 -9.59
N LEU A 320 -32.91 1.80 -10.71
CA LEU A 320 -32.45 2.99 -11.45
C LEU A 320 -32.80 2.96 -12.95
N LEU A 321 -33.95 2.37 -13.28
CA LEU A 321 -34.68 2.65 -14.52
C LEU A 321 -36.05 3.25 -14.19
N HIS A 322 -36.06 4.52 -13.85
CA HIS A 322 -37.22 5.40 -14.01
C HIS A 322 -36.77 6.72 -14.64
N VAL A 323 -36.50 6.65 -15.94
CA VAL A 323 -36.46 7.83 -16.82
C VAL A 323 -37.87 8.02 -17.37
N GLY A 324 -38.50 9.17 -17.11
CA GLY A 324 -39.63 9.60 -17.94
C GLY A 324 -40.71 10.45 -17.29
N ARG A 325 -40.37 11.60 -16.70
CA ARG A 325 -41.36 12.70 -16.63
C ARG A 325 -41.64 13.18 -18.04
N ARG A 326 -42.76 12.76 -18.64
CA ARG A 326 -43.42 13.53 -19.72
C ARG A 326 -44.66 14.21 -19.15
N LYS A 327 -44.69 15.52 -19.34
CA LYS A 327 -45.83 16.42 -19.14
C LYS A 327 -47.04 15.89 -19.91
N VAL A 328 -48.20 15.82 -19.26
CA VAL A 328 -49.49 15.94 -19.95
C VAL A 328 -50.27 17.03 -19.23
N LYS A 329 -50.67 18.04 -20.00
CA LYS A 329 -51.48 19.19 -19.59
C LYS A 329 -52.94 18.74 -19.42
N HIS A 330 -53.64 19.43 -18.53
CA HIS A 330 -55.11 19.48 -18.46
C HIS A 330 -55.76 19.59 -19.85
N LEU A 331 -56.70 18.69 -20.12
CA LEU A 331 -58.13 18.97 -20.31
C LEU A 331 -58.91 17.65 -20.25
#